data_AF-A0A2N2IV07-F1
#
_entry.id   AF-A0A2N2IV07-F1
#
_cell.length_a   1.000
_cell.length_b   1.000
_cell.length_c   1.000
_cell.angle_alpha   90.00
_cell.angle_beta   90.00
_cell.angle_gamma   90.00
#
_symmetry.space_group_name_H-M   'P 1'
#
loop_
_entity.id
_entity.type
_entity.pdbx_description
1 polymer ?
#
loop_
_entity_poly.entity_id
_entity_poly.type
_entity_poly.pdbx_seq_one_letter_code
_entity_poly.pdbx_strand_id
1 'polypeptide(L)'
;MSLQWTVAVLPDPCRLPPEVLPEDEPADEVIAEVAEQLARLRNDSAMNLALDVGRLVVTRLFRGDLERVRTRGRKDHSFRKLASHPRLPFSPMRLWRAVGVYELVTRMPGLPKASNLSVSHLYVVLGLPHETQEWLLRAANEHAWSVVLLGQKANKHRSRRTSPQARAEAPVLRSLRELERLAGR
;
A
#
# COMPACT_ATOMS: atom_id res chain seq x y z
N MET A 1 54.21 -19.33 66.00
CA MET A 1 53.36 -18.58 65.04
C MET A 1 53.15 -19.45 63.82
N SER A 2 51.98 -20.08 63.67
CA SER A 2 51.56 -20.75 62.43
C SER A 2 50.05 -20.57 62.29
N LEU A 3 49.65 -19.66 61.40
CA LEU A 3 48.26 -19.45 61.01
C LEU A 3 47.93 -20.45 59.89
N GLN A 4 47.02 -21.37 60.17
CA GLN A 4 46.47 -22.28 59.17
C GLN A 4 45.49 -21.49 58.31
N TRP A 5 45.80 -21.33 57.02
CA TRP A 5 44.90 -20.76 56.03
C TRP A 5 43.94 -21.85 55.54
N THR A 6 42.65 -21.68 55.84
CA THR A 6 41.57 -22.47 55.25
C THR A 6 41.37 -22.02 53.81
N VAL A 7 41.66 -22.88 52.83
CA VAL A 7 41.40 -22.60 51.42
C VAL A 7 39.88 -22.63 51.20
N ALA A 8 39.30 -21.45 50.95
CA ALA A 8 37.93 -21.33 50.48
C ALA A 8 37.83 -21.90 49.06
N VAL A 9 37.08 -22.99 48.90
CA VAL A 9 36.71 -23.55 47.60
C VAL A 9 35.81 -22.53 46.90
N LEU A 10 36.35 -21.85 45.88
CA LEU A 10 35.57 -21.02 44.98
C LEU A 10 34.60 -21.90 44.18
N PRO A 11 33.32 -21.53 44.04
CA PRO A 11 32.39 -22.28 43.21
C PRO A 11 32.81 -22.22 41.74
N ASP A 12 32.72 -23.37 41.08
CA ASP A 12 33.10 -23.60 39.69
C ASP A 12 32.28 -22.70 38.73
N PRO A 13 32.91 -21.77 37.98
CA PRO A 13 32.21 -20.87 37.06
C PRO A 13 31.62 -21.58 35.83
N CYS A 14 31.87 -22.88 35.65
CA CYS A 14 31.40 -23.68 34.52
C CYS A 14 30.13 -24.51 34.81
N ARG A 15 29.46 -24.32 35.95
CA ARG A 15 28.11 -24.88 36.15
C ARG A 15 27.12 -24.07 35.30
N LEU A 16 26.92 -24.50 34.06
CA LEU A 16 25.78 -24.09 33.25
C LEU A 16 24.50 -24.29 34.10
N PRO A 17 23.61 -23.29 34.16
CA PRO A 17 22.35 -23.44 34.88
C PRO A 17 21.56 -24.62 34.32
N PRO A 18 20.69 -25.23 35.14
CA PRO A 18 19.93 -26.41 34.76
C PRO A 18 19.18 -26.17 33.45
N GLU A 19 19.29 -27.17 32.58
CA GLU A 19 18.49 -27.44 31.38
C GLU A 19 17.13 -26.74 31.44
N VAL A 20 16.98 -25.68 30.64
CA VAL A 20 15.71 -24.97 30.46
C VAL A 20 14.74 -26.00 29.89
N LEU A 21 13.78 -26.44 30.71
CA LEU A 21 12.68 -27.30 30.29
C LEU A 21 12.01 -26.64 29.07
N PRO A 22 11.57 -27.42 28.05
CA PRO A 22 10.93 -26.84 26.88
C PRO A 22 9.71 -26.07 27.36
N GLU A 23 9.73 -24.74 27.18
CA GLU A 23 8.52 -23.95 27.34
C GLU A 23 7.50 -24.51 26.35
N ASP A 24 6.30 -24.85 26.82
CA ASP A 24 5.23 -25.40 26.00
C ASP A 24 5.11 -24.59 24.70
N GLU A 25 5.50 -25.19 23.56
CA GLU A 25 5.39 -24.49 22.29
C GLU A 25 3.93 -24.09 22.08
N PRO A 26 3.64 -22.80 21.84
CA PRO A 26 2.28 -22.33 21.69
C PRO A 26 1.62 -23.07 20.52
N ALA A 27 0.41 -23.59 20.75
CA ALA A 27 -0.33 -24.29 19.71
C ALA A 27 -0.48 -23.44 18.45
N ASP A 28 -0.41 -24.06 17.27
CA ASP A 28 -0.50 -23.40 15.97
C ASP A 28 -1.73 -22.47 15.84
N GLU A 29 -2.84 -22.83 16.49
CA GLU A 29 -4.07 -22.04 16.53
C GLU A 29 -3.85 -20.68 17.22
N VAL A 30 -3.11 -20.65 18.33
CA VAL A 30 -2.77 -19.41 19.06
C VAL A 30 -1.86 -18.52 18.22
N ILE A 31 -0.86 -19.12 17.55
CA ILE A 31 0.03 -18.39 16.64
C ILE A 31 -0.75 -17.80 15.45
N ALA A 32 -1.68 -18.56 14.87
CA ALA A 32 -2.53 -18.08 13.78
C ALA A 32 -3.42 -16.91 14.21
N GLU A 33 -4.01 -16.98 15.41
CA GLU A 33 -4.84 -15.90 15.96
C GLU A 33 -4.01 -14.63 16.19
N VAL A 34 -2.85 -14.73 16.85
CA VAL A 34 -1.96 -13.59 17.10
C VAL A 34 -1.49 -12.97 15.78
N ALA A 35 -1.14 -13.79 14.78
CA ALA A 35 -0.76 -13.31 13.45
C ALA A 35 -1.90 -12.53 12.78
N GLU A 36 -3.15 -13.00 12.91
CA GLU A 36 -4.32 -12.30 12.40
C GLU A 36 -4.55 -10.97 13.13
N GLN A 37 -4.46 -10.95 14.47
CA GLN A 37 -4.59 -9.72 15.27
C GLN A 37 -3.52 -8.68 14.91
N LEU A 38 -2.25 -9.09 14.81
CA LEU A 38 -1.15 -8.21 14.40
C LEU A 38 -1.36 -7.69 12.96
N ALA A 39 -1.84 -8.55 12.06
CA ALA A 39 -2.15 -8.14 10.70
C ALA A 39 -3.26 -7.08 10.66
N ARG A 40 -4.33 -7.23 11.47
CA ARG A 40 -5.39 -6.23 11.63
C ARG A 40 -4.83 -4.90 12.14
N LEU A 41 -4.08 -4.90 13.25
CA LEU A 41 -3.50 -3.68 13.84
C LEU A 41 -2.59 -2.91 12.87
N ARG A 42 -1.73 -3.64 12.14
CA ARG A 42 -0.86 -3.05 11.11
C ARG A 42 -1.69 -2.45 9.97
N ASN A 43 -2.71 -3.16 9.52
CA ASN A 43 -3.55 -2.71 8.41
C ASN A 43 -4.35 -1.46 8.79
N ASP A 44 -4.91 -1.41 10.00
CA ASP A 44 -5.63 -0.24 10.53
C ASP A 44 -4.70 0.97 10.63
N SER A 45 -3.50 0.77 11.18
CA SER A 45 -2.48 1.82 11.26
C SER A 45 -2.10 2.36 9.89
N ALA A 46 -1.92 1.48 8.89
CA ALA A 46 -1.58 1.87 7.54
C ALA A 46 -2.75 2.57 6.82
N MET A 47 -3.99 2.13 7.07
CA MET A 47 -5.21 2.76 6.55
C MET A 47 -5.38 4.17 7.13
N ASN A 48 -5.31 4.32 8.44
CA ASN A 48 -5.45 5.60 9.13
C ASN A 48 -4.39 6.59 8.66
N LEU A 49 -3.12 6.17 8.56
CA LEU A 49 -2.05 7.01 8.01
C LEU A 49 -2.36 7.48 6.58
N ALA A 50 -2.86 6.60 5.72
CA ALA A 50 -3.21 6.97 4.35
C ALA A 50 -4.38 7.98 4.32
N LEU A 51 -5.39 7.79 5.17
CA LEU A 51 -6.52 8.70 5.30
C LEU A 51 -6.10 10.08 5.81
N ASP A 52 -5.28 10.14 6.86
CA ASP A 52 -4.79 11.39 7.43
C ASP A 52 -3.92 12.18 6.45
N VAL A 53 -2.98 11.49 5.79
CA VAL A 53 -2.14 12.11 4.75
C VAL A 53 -3.01 12.60 3.59
N GLY A 54 -3.94 11.78 3.10
CA GLY A 54 -4.84 12.15 2.02
C GLY A 54 -5.71 13.35 2.37
N ARG A 55 -6.33 13.35 3.56
CA ARG A 55 -7.13 14.46 4.08
C ARG A 55 -6.32 15.74 4.17
N LEU A 56 -5.12 15.68 4.74
CA LEU A 56 -4.25 16.84 4.89
C LEU A 56 -3.88 17.44 3.53
N VAL A 57 -3.49 16.60 2.58
CA VAL A 57 -3.12 17.05 1.22
C VAL A 57 -4.33 17.66 0.51
N VAL A 58 -5.49 17.02 0.54
CA VAL A 58 -6.73 17.55 -0.09
C VAL A 58 -7.14 18.87 0.55
N THR A 59 -7.14 18.95 1.87
CA THR A 59 -7.53 20.17 2.60
C THR A 59 -6.56 21.33 2.29
N ARG A 60 -5.25 21.08 2.29
CA ARG A 60 -4.24 22.14 2.19
C ARG A 60 -3.89 22.52 0.75
N LEU A 61 -3.78 21.56 -0.17
CA LEU A 61 -3.35 21.81 -1.55
C LEU A 61 -4.52 21.91 -2.53
N PHE A 62 -5.63 21.25 -2.23
CA PHE A 62 -6.82 21.24 -3.09
C PHE A 62 -8.01 22.00 -2.47
N ARG A 63 -7.83 22.62 -1.29
CA ARG A 63 -8.88 23.39 -0.58
C ARG A 63 -10.16 22.59 -0.32
N GLY A 64 -10.03 21.28 -0.13
CA GLY A 64 -11.19 20.39 0.08
C GLY A 64 -11.88 19.94 -1.21
N ASP A 65 -11.48 20.44 -2.38
CA ASP A 65 -12.13 20.15 -3.66
C ASP A 65 -11.61 18.82 -4.25
N LEU A 66 -12.44 17.78 -4.13
CA LEU A 66 -12.16 16.45 -4.67
C LEU A 66 -12.30 16.39 -6.21
N GLU A 67 -13.05 17.28 -6.85
CA GLU A 67 -13.13 17.33 -8.32
C GLU A 67 -11.79 17.79 -8.91
N ARG A 68 -11.11 18.73 -8.25
CA ARG A 68 -9.74 19.12 -8.62
C ARG A 68 -8.74 17.98 -8.52
N VAL A 69 -8.90 17.10 -7.54
CA VAL A 69 -8.08 15.90 -7.41
C VAL A 69 -8.29 14.98 -8.61
N ARG A 70 -9.55 14.74 -8.99
CA ARG A 70 -9.92 13.86 -10.11
C ARG A 70 -9.40 14.36 -11.45
N THR A 71 -9.57 15.65 -11.71
CA THR A 71 -9.18 16.28 -12.98
C THR A 71 -7.66 16.33 -13.18
N ARG A 72 -6.88 16.60 -12.13
CA ARG A 72 -5.41 16.68 -12.23
C ARG A 72 -4.71 15.31 -12.24
N GLY A 73 -5.28 14.34 -11.53
CA GLY A 73 -4.82 12.95 -11.51
C GLY A 73 -3.39 12.75 -11.00
N ARG A 74 -2.80 11.59 -11.32
CA ARG A 74 -1.53 11.09 -10.74
C ARG A 74 -0.30 11.97 -11.04
N LYS A 75 -0.29 12.68 -12.17
CA LYS A 75 0.90 13.42 -12.65
C LYS A 75 0.94 14.87 -12.16
N ASP A 76 0.01 15.26 -11.30
CA ASP A 76 -0.08 16.63 -10.80
C ASP A 76 1.26 17.13 -10.23
N HIS A 77 1.58 18.38 -10.56
CA HIS A 77 2.86 18.98 -10.18
C HIS A 77 2.98 19.17 -8.66
N SER A 78 1.85 19.33 -7.95
CA SER A 78 1.81 19.59 -6.52
C SER A 78 2.38 18.41 -5.71
N PHE A 79 2.15 17.17 -6.16
CA PHE A 79 2.74 15.98 -5.52
C PHE A 79 4.26 15.94 -5.64
N ARG A 80 4.80 16.31 -6.81
CA ARG A 80 6.26 16.37 -7.02
C ARG A 80 6.90 17.47 -6.19
N LYS A 81 6.27 18.66 -6.17
CA LYS A 81 6.71 19.80 -5.36
C LYS A 81 6.64 19.51 -3.86
N LEU A 82 5.62 18.80 -3.39
CA LEU A 82 5.52 18.41 -1.98
C LEU A 82 6.59 17.36 -1.62
N ALA A 83 6.77 16.35 -2.47
CA ALA A 83 7.78 15.30 -2.26
C ALA A 83 9.23 15.76 -2.34
N SER A 84 9.53 16.91 -2.97
CA SER A 84 10.87 17.48 -2.96
C SER A 84 11.26 18.14 -1.64
N HIS A 85 10.34 18.25 -0.68
CA HIS A 85 10.63 18.84 0.62
C HIS A 85 11.49 17.89 1.47
N PRO A 86 12.64 18.34 2.00
CA PRO A 86 13.65 17.46 2.63
C PRO A 86 13.16 16.74 3.89
N ARG A 87 12.14 17.29 4.57
CA ARG A 87 11.54 16.68 5.77
C ARG A 87 10.40 15.70 5.48
N LEU A 88 10.03 15.50 4.21
CA LEU A 88 8.87 14.68 3.88
C LEU A 88 9.27 13.23 3.55
N PRO A 89 8.81 12.23 4.31
CA PRO A 89 9.15 10.82 4.07
C PRO A 89 8.24 10.16 3.02
N PHE A 90 7.67 10.93 2.08
CA PHE A 90 6.69 10.45 1.13
C PHE A 90 7.09 10.74 -0.31
N SER A 91 7.10 9.70 -1.14
CA SER A 91 7.27 9.84 -2.59
C SER A 91 6.01 10.46 -3.23
N PRO A 92 6.12 11.06 -4.44
CA PRO A 92 4.96 11.60 -5.15
C PRO A 92 3.86 10.55 -5.36
N MET A 93 4.26 9.30 -5.65
CA MET A 93 3.33 8.19 -5.84
C MET A 93 2.58 7.85 -4.55
N ARG A 94 3.26 7.88 -3.39
CA ARG A 94 2.64 7.59 -2.09
C ARG A 94 1.64 8.67 -1.70
N LEU A 95 1.95 9.93 -1.99
CA LEU A 95 1.02 11.06 -1.81
C LEU A 95 -0.22 10.91 -2.69
N TRP A 96 -0.05 10.62 -3.98
CA TRP A 96 -1.17 10.39 -4.89
C TRP A 96 -2.06 9.23 -4.42
N ARG A 97 -1.46 8.13 -3.98
CA ARG A 97 -2.17 6.96 -3.46
C ARG A 97 -2.97 7.29 -2.20
N ALA A 98 -2.38 8.01 -1.24
CA ALA A 98 -3.06 8.44 -0.02
C ALA A 98 -4.27 9.35 -0.33
N VAL A 99 -4.09 10.31 -1.23
CA VAL A 99 -5.19 11.16 -1.71
C VAL A 99 -6.30 10.36 -2.39
N GLY A 100 -5.93 9.39 -3.24
CA GLY A 100 -6.89 8.50 -3.89
C GLY A 100 -7.68 7.65 -2.89
N VAL A 101 -7.02 7.13 -1.84
CA VAL A 101 -7.70 6.39 -0.76
C VAL A 101 -8.67 7.29 0.00
N TYR A 102 -8.25 8.51 0.36
CA TYR A 102 -9.13 9.46 1.03
C TYR A 102 -10.37 9.80 0.20
N GLU A 103 -10.21 10.04 -1.10
CA GLU A 103 -11.33 10.28 -2.02
C GLU A 103 -12.25 9.05 -2.12
N LEU A 104 -11.67 7.86 -2.20
CA LEU A 104 -12.40 6.59 -2.28
C LEU A 104 -13.24 6.32 -1.02
N VAL A 105 -12.66 6.54 0.17
CA VAL A 105 -13.35 6.37 1.46
C VAL A 105 -14.39 7.46 1.68
N THR A 106 -14.14 8.68 1.20
CA THR A 106 -15.15 9.76 1.25
C THR A 106 -16.38 9.38 0.42
N ARG A 107 -16.19 8.73 -0.73
CA ARG A 107 -17.28 8.24 -1.59
C ARG A 107 -17.93 6.95 -1.07
N MET A 108 -17.16 6.08 -0.41
CA MET A 108 -17.63 4.81 0.14
C MET A 108 -17.22 4.70 1.63
N PRO A 109 -17.98 5.31 2.55
CA PRO A 109 -17.62 5.42 3.97
C PRO A 109 -17.49 4.08 4.71
N GLY A 110 -18.02 2.99 4.16
CA GLY A 110 -17.94 1.65 4.76
C GLY A 110 -16.58 0.97 4.61
N LEU A 111 -15.71 1.42 3.71
CA LEU A 111 -14.45 0.74 3.39
C LEU A 111 -13.47 0.58 4.58
N PRO A 112 -13.30 1.56 5.49
CA PRO A 112 -12.41 1.38 6.64
C PRO A 112 -12.89 0.32 7.63
N LYS A 113 -14.18 -0.05 7.60
CA LYS A 113 -14.77 -1.07 8.48
C LYS A 113 -14.83 -2.46 7.81
N ALA A 114 -14.37 -2.57 6.57
CA ALA A 114 -14.44 -3.80 5.80
C ALA A 114 -13.32 -4.76 6.25
N SER A 115 -13.70 -5.87 6.89
CA SER A 115 -12.79 -6.81 7.56
C SER A 115 -11.70 -7.38 6.66
N ASN A 116 -12.01 -7.57 5.38
CA ASN A 116 -11.11 -8.22 4.42
C ASN A 116 -10.35 -7.22 3.54
N LEU A 117 -10.47 -5.92 3.79
CA LEU A 117 -9.84 -4.88 2.96
C LEU A 117 -8.75 -4.13 3.74
N SER A 118 -7.51 -4.35 3.33
CA SER A 118 -6.38 -3.48 3.70
C SER A 118 -6.22 -2.31 2.74
N VAL A 119 -5.46 -1.28 3.16
CA VAL A 119 -5.13 -0.12 2.29
C VAL A 119 -4.51 -0.51 0.94
N SER A 120 -3.79 -1.64 0.89
CA SER A 120 -3.21 -2.18 -0.33
C SER A 120 -4.27 -2.61 -1.35
N HIS A 121 -5.42 -3.12 -0.91
CA HIS A 121 -6.55 -3.43 -1.79
C HIS A 121 -7.09 -2.16 -2.44
N LEU A 122 -7.21 -1.09 -1.66
CA LEU A 122 -7.70 0.21 -2.16
C LEU A 122 -6.72 0.80 -3.19
N TYR A 123 -5.40 0.71 -2.94
CA TYR A 123 -4.39 1.17 -3.90
C TYR A 123 -4.47 0.45 -5.25
N VAL A 124 -4.82 -0.83 -5.24
CA VAL A 124 -4.90 -1.64 -6.46
C VAL A 124 -6.01 -1.17 -7.39
N VAL A 125 -7.13 -0.67 -6.86
CA VAL A 125 -8.28 -0.24 -7.68
C VAL A 125 -8.19 1.22 -8.13
N LEU A 126 -7.24 2.00 -7.61
CA LEU A 126 -7.06 3.40 -8.01
C LEU A 126 -6.84 3.51 -9.53
N GLY A 127 -7.48 4.54 -10.11
CA GLY A 127 -7.45 4.81 -11.56
C GLY A 127 -8.41 3.98 -12.40
N LEU A 128 -9.17 3.05 -11.82
CA LEU A 128 -10.30 2.40 -12.49
C LEU A 128 -11.55 3.30 -12.48
N PRO A 129 -12.54 3.07 -13.36
CA PRO A 129 -13.84 3.74 -13.28
C PRO A 129 -14.53 3.51 -11.93
N HIS A 130 -15.31 4.50 -11.48
CA HIS A 130 -15.96 4.49 -10.17
C HIS A 130 -16.78 3.22 -9.89
N GLU A 131 -17.62 2.83 -10.84
CA GLU A 131 -18.43 1.61 -10.76
C GLU A 131 -17.58 0.34 -10.66
N THR A 132 -16.48 0.29 -11.42
CA THR A 132 -15.55 -0.85 -11.39
C THR A 132 -14.81 -0.95 -10.07
N GLN A 133 -14.42 0.19 -9.47
CA GLN A 133 -13.79 0.21 -8.15
C GLN A 133 -14.73 -0.35 -7.09
N GLU A 134 -15.98 0.13 -7.06
CA GLU A 134 -16.99 -0.27 -6.09
C GLU A 134 -17.35 -1.75 -6.23
N TRP A 135 -17.58 -2.22 -7.46
CA TRP A 135 -17.84 -3.63 -7.72
C TRP A 135 -16.67 -4.54 -7.28
N LEU A 136 -15.43 -4.18 -7.65
CA LEU A 136 -14.26 -4.98 -7.29
C LEU A 136 -14.01 -5.00 -5.78
N LEU A 137 -14.20 -3.88 -5.08
CA LEU A 137 -13.98 -3.81 -3.63
C LEU A 137 -15.07 -4.54 -2.85
N ARG A 138 -16.33 -4.46 -3.27
CA ARG A 138 -17.41 -5.27 -2.68
C ARG A 138 -17.12 -6.76 -2.83
N ALA A 139 -16.85 -7.20 -4.06
CA ALA A 139 -16.53 -8.61 -4.31
C ALA A 139 -15.27 -9.07 -3.58
N ALA A 140 -14.23 -8.23 -3.48
CA ALA A 140 -13.03 -8.56 -2.73
C ALA A 140 -13.30 -8.70 -1.23
N ASN A 141 -14.17 -7.85 -0.67
CA ASN A 141 -14.55 -7.94 0.73
C ASN A 141 -15.41 -9.18 1.01
N GLU A 142 -16.40 -9.47 0.17
CA GLU A 142 -17.32 -10.60 0.31
C GLU A 142 -16.61 -11.95 0.17
N HIS A 143 -15.67 -12.06 -0.77
CA HIS A 143 -14.97 -13.32 -1.07
C HIS A 143 -13.55 -13.38 -0.51
N ALA A 144 -13.18 -12.46 0.39
CA ALA A 144 -11.86 -12.35 0.99
C ALA A 144 -10.71 -12.45 -0.04
N TRP A 145 -10.84 -11.75 -1.18
CA TRP A 145 -9.81 -11.82 -2.21
C TRP A 145 -8.50 -11.23 -1.73
N SER A 146 -7.39 -11.94 -1.98
CA SER A 146 -6.06 -11.37 -1.76
C SER A 146 -5.80 -10.16 -2.67
N VAL A 147 -4.88 -9.30 -2.24
CA VAL A 147 -4.39 -8.15 -3.03
C VAL A 147 -3.93 -8.57 -4.43
N VAL A 148 -3.31 -9.75 -4.54
CA VAL A 148 -2.82 -10.31 -5.81
C VAL A 148 -3.99 -10.63 -6.75
N LEU A 149 -5.01 -11.34 -6.27
CA LEU A 149 -6.18 -11.71 -7.07
C LEU A 149 -6.97 -10.46 -7.50
N LEU A 150 -7.18 -9.52 -6.57
CA LEU A 150 -7.79 -8.23 -6.88
C LEU A 150 -6.97 -7.46 -7.93
N GLY A 151 -5.65 -7.50 -7.84
CA GLY A 151 -4.72 -6.90 -8.81
C GLY A 151 -4.85 -7.48 -10.21
N GLN A 152 -4.94 -8.82 -10.31
CA GLN A 152 -5.17 -9.50 -11.58
C GLN A 152 -6.51 -9.09 -12.20
N LYS A 153 -7.59 -9.07 -11.41
CA LYS A 153 -8.92 -8.65 -11.87
C LYS A 153 -8.92 -7.18 -12.30
N ALA A 154 -8.36 -6.28 -11.49
CA ALA A 154 -8.19 -4.86 -11.81
C ALA A 154 -7.43 -4.66 -13.14
N ASN A 155 -6.34 -5.41 -13.36
CA ASN A 155 -5.58 -5.34 -14.60
C ASN A 155 -6.37 -5.81 -15.83
N LYS A 156 -7.24 -6.82 -15.70
CA LYS A 156 -8.14 -7.21 -16.80
C LYS A 156 -9.05 -6.05 -17.23
N HIS A 157 -9.55 -5.25 -16.29
CA HIS A 157 -10.35 -4.05 -16.61
C HIS A 157 -9.52 -2.94 -17.26
N ARG A 158 -8.25 -2.78 -16.89
CA ARG A 158 -7.33 -1.82 -17.54
C ARG A 158 -7.02 -2.23 -18.98
N SER A 159 -6.68 -3.50 -19.18
CA SER A 159 -6.31 -4.04 -20.49
C SER A 159 -7.47 -4.05 -21.48
N ARG A 160 -8.71 -4.29 -21.02
CA ARG A 160 -9.90 -4.20 -21.89
C ARG A 160 -10.16 -2.77 -22.39
N ARG A 161 -9.77 -1.73 -21.63
CA ARG A 161 -9.83 -0.34 -22.09
C ARG A 161 -8.71 0.01 -23.08
N THR A 162 -7.56 -0.63 -22.95
CA THR A 162 -6.45 -0.52 -23.92
C THR A 162 -6.52 -1.69 -24.90
N SER A 163 -7.58 -1.77 -25.70
CA SER A 163 -7.64 -2.81 -26.74
C SER A 163 -6.44 -2.69 -27.70
N PRO A 164 -5.97 -3.79 -28.32
CA PRO A 164 -4.88 -3.77 -29.30
C PRO A 164 -5.13 -2.82 -30.48
N GLN A 165 -6.39 -2.49 -30.78
CA GLN A 165 -6.74 -1.51 -31.82
C GLN A 165 -6.22 -0.10 -31.51
N ALA A 166 -6.17 0.32 -30.24
CA ALA A 166 -5.59 1.61 -29.88
C ALA A 166 -4.05 1.64 -29.95
N ARG A 167 -3.40 0.47 -30.06
CA ARG A 167 -1.94 0.33 -30.19
C ARG A 167 -1.50 0.10 -31.65
N ALA A 168 -2.43 -0.16 -32.56
CA ALA A 168 -2.14 -0.41 -33.97
C ALA A 168 -2.00 0.86 -34.83
N GLU A 169 -2.35 2.04 -34.32
CA GLU A 169 -2.28 3.31 -35.08
C GLU A 169 -0.95 4.09 -34.96
N ALA A 170 0.15 3.49 -34.51
CA ALA A 170 1.43 4.19 -34.42
C ALA A 170 2.63 3.32 -34.82
N PRO A 171 2.80 3.04 -36.13
CA PRO A 171 4.02 3.51 -36.79
C PRO A 171 3.80 4.23 -38.14
N VAL A 172 2.72 3.92 -38.87
CA VAL A 172 2.53 4.36 -40.27
C VAL A 172 2.27 5.88 -40.40
N LEU A 173 1.60 6.48 -39.41
CA LEU A 173 1.31 7.92 -39.41
C LEU A 173 2.52 8.80 -39.04
N ARG A 174 3.60 8.23 -38.48
CA ARG A 174 4.87 8.98 -38.31
C ARG A 174 5.62 9.08 -39.64
N SER A 175 5.61 8.01 -40.42
CA SER A 175 6.29 7.93 -41.72
C SER A 175 5.66 8.86 -42.77
N LEU A 176 4.33 9.01 -42.78
CA LEU A 176 3.65 9.91 -43.73
C LEU A 176 3.92 11.40 -43.45
N ARG A 177 3.98 11.81 -42.18
CA ARG A 177 4.33 13.20 -41.81
C ARG A 177 5.79 13.55 -42.06
N GLU A 178 6.68 12.56 -42.11
CA GLU A 178 8.08 12.74 -42.52
C GLU A 178 8.21 12.88 -44.04
N LEU A 179 7.43 12.13 -44.82
CA LEU A 179 7.40 12.26 -46.28
C LEU A 179 6.76 13.58 -46.74
N GLU A 180 5.68 14.04 -46.11
CA GLU A 180 5.09 15.36 -46.39
C GLU A 180 6.07 16.51 -46.10
N ARG A 181 6.99 16.34 -45.13
CA ARG A 181 8.03 17.33 -44.81
C ARG A 181 9.18 17.37 -45.81
N LEU A 182 9.42 16.26 -46.51
CA LEU A 182 10.47 16.15 -47.52
C LEU A 182 9.97 16.50 -48.93
N ALA A 183 8.68 16.35 -49.20
CA ALA A 183 8.05 16.70 -50.48
C ALA A 183 7.63 18.18 -50.59
N GLY A 184 7.81 18.98 -49.53
CA GLY A 184 7.46 20.40 -49.48
C GLY A 184 8.62 21.38 -49.67
N ARG A 185 9.68 21.01 -50.40
CA ARG A 185 10.74 21.93 -50.85
C ARG A 185 10.91 21.87 -52.35
#